data_AF-A0A9P0P4W2-F1
#
_entry.id   AF-A0A9P0P4W2-F1
#
_cell.length_a   1.000
_cell.length_b   1.000
_cell.length_c   1.000
_cell.angle_alpha   90.00
_cell.angle_beta   90.00
_cell.angle_gamma   90.00
#
_symmetry.space_group_name_H-M   'P 1'
#
loop_
_entity.id
_entity.type
_entity.pdbx_description
1 polymer ?
#
loop_
_entity_poly.entity_id
_entity_poly.type
_entity_poly.pdbx_seq_one_letter_code
_entity_poly.pdbx_strand_id
1 'polypeptide(L)'
;MQPLDLAFMSPFKTYCSQEIETWLKNHIGIPFSVYQIGQLLDKAYLKAATAEVSVNGFRKSGIFPFNPFIFHAHDFAIHRQHEATPPPSTENDNTPDPEQITTTTPCLHRS
;
A
#
# COMPACT_ATOMS: atom_id res chain seq x y z
N MET A 1 -9.47 1.01 0.23
CA MET A 1 -8.80 -0.28 0.53
C MET A 1 -9.25 -1.34 -0.48
N GLN A 2 -8.37 -2.23 -0.93
CA GLN A 2 -8.72 -3.25 -1.95
C GLN A 2 -9.51 -4.42 -1.33
N PRO A 3 -10.48 -5.03 -2.07
CA PRO A 3 -11.27 -6.17 -1.57
C PRO A 3 -10.44 -7.34 -1.05
N LEU A 4 -9.33 -7.63 -1.71
CA LEU A 4 -8.45 -8.75 -1.41
C LEU A 4 -7.85 -8.64 -0.01
N ASP A 5 -7.37 -7.45 0.36
CA ASP A 5 -6.75 -7.20 1.66
C ASP A 5 -7.76 -7.32 2.81
N LEU A 6 -9.00 -6.89 2.58
CA LEU A 6 -10.06 -6.84 3.60
C LEU A 6 -10.71 -8.20 3.91
N ALA A 7 -10.59 -9.16 2.99
CA ALA A 7 -11.32 -10.43 3.09
C ALA A 7 -10.43 -11.66 2.95
N PHE A 8 -9.49 -11.69 2.01
CA PHE A 8 -8.71 -12.90 1.70
C PHE A 8 -7.39 -12.96 2.49
N MET A 9 -6.67 -11.84 2.60
CA MET A 9 -5.28 -11.87 3.10
C MET A 9 -5.17 -12.33 4.56
N SER A 10 -6.13 -11.95 5.40
CA SER A 10 -6.17 -12.39 6.81
C SER A 10 -6.35 -13.93 6.93
N PRO A 11 -7.45 -14.53 6.41
CA PRO A 11 -7.63 -15.98 6.52
C PRO A 11 -6.55 -16.77 5.78
N PHE A 12 -6.06 -16.29 4.63
CA PHE A 12 -4.97 -16.96 3.91
C PHE A 12 -3.70 -17.07 4.77
N LYS A 13 -3.27 -15.99 5.43
CA LYS A 13 -2.12 -16.02 6.36
C LYS A 13 -2.36 -17.01 7.50
N THR A 14 -3.56 -16.99 8.09
CA THR A 14 -3.93 -17.93 9.16
C THR A 14 -3.83 -19.38 8.69
N TYR A 15 -4.39 -19.71 7.53
CA TYR A 15 -4.32 -21.08 6.99
C TYR A 15 -2.90 -21.50 6.64
N CYS A 16 -2.08 -20.60 6.08
CA CYS A 16 -0.66 -20.87 5.85
C CYS A 16 0.06 -21.23 7.16
N SER A 17 -0.14 -20.45 8.22
CA SER A 17 0.45 -20.75 9.53
C SER A 17 0.00 -22.10 10.07
N GLN A 18 -1.30 -22.42 9.97
CA GLN A 18 -1.85 -23.71 10.42
C GLN A 18 -1.29 -24.90 9.64
N GLU A 19 -1.18 -24.79 8.31
CA GLU A 19 -0.61 -25.84 7.46
C GLU A 19 0.87 -26.06 7.77
N ILE A 20 1.64 -24.99 8.00
CA ILE A 20 3.06 -25.07 8.42
C ILE A 20 3.19 -25.75 9.79
N GLU A 21 2.42 -25.31 10.78
CA GLU A 21 2.45 -25.92 12.12
C GLU A 21 2.08 -27.40 12.08
N THR A 22 1.06 -27.76 11.30
CA THR A 22 0.64 -29.15 11.12
C THR A 22 1.74 -29.97 10.46
N TRP A 23 2.40 -29.42 9.43
CA TRP A 23 3.51 -30.09 8.77
C TRP A 23 4.68 -30.34 9.72
N LEU A 24 5.09 -29.33 10.49
CA LEU A 24 6.19 -29.42 11.45
C LEU A 24 5.93 -30.45 12.56
N LYS A 25 4.69 -30.51 13.07
CA LYS A 25 4.28 -31.51 14.08
C LYS A 25 4.36 -32.95 13.55
N ASN A 26 4.08 -33.14 12.27
CA ASN A 26 4.08 -34.47 11.63
C ASN A 26 5.47 -34.89 11.11
N HIS A 27 6.43 -33.96 11.01
CA HIS A 27 7.76 -34.19 10.40
C HIS A 27 8.88 -33.68 11.31
N ILE A 28 9.00 -34.27 12.50
CA ILE A 28 10.00 -33.87 13.49
C ILE A 28 11.41 -34.15 12.97
N GLY A 29 12.29 -33.16 13.03
CA GLY A 29 13.69 -33.28 12.63
C GLY A 29 13.94 -33.24 11.12
N ILE A 30 12.89 -33.08 10.30
CA ILE A 30 13.00 -32.94 8.85
C ILE A 30 13.05 -31.45 8.50
N PRO A 31 14.03 -30.99 7.70
CA PRO A 31 14.12 -29.59 7.32
C PRO A 31 12.95 -29.19 6.41
N PHE A 32 12.35 -28.04 6.70
CA PHE A 32 11.30 -27.44 5.89
C PHE A 32 11.91 -26.72 4.69
N SER A 33 11.51 -27.09 3.47
CA SER A 33 12.02 -26.52 2.21
C SER A 33 10.91 -25.86 1.38
N VAL A 34 11.33 -25.12 0.35
CA VAL A 34 10.43 -24.43 -0.60
C VAL A 34 9.46 -25.37 -1.32
N TYR A 35 9.81 -26.65 -1.50
CA TYR A 35 8.93 -27.63 -2.12
C TYR A 35 7.73 -27.99 -1.22
N GLN A 36 7.91 -28.00 0.11
CA GLN A 36 6.79 -28.17 1.04
C GLN A 36 5.94 -26.91 1.13
N ILE A 37 6.56 -25.72 1.06
CA ILE A 37 5.83 -24.45 1.04
C ILE A 37 4.79 -24.45 -0.07
N GLY A 38 5.15 -24.82 -1.31
CA GLY A 38 4.21 -24.85 -2.43
C GLY A 38 2.96 -25.68 -2.15
N GLN A 39 3.12 -26.89 -1.58
CA GLN A 39 1.99 -27.77 -1.26
C GLN A 39 1.11 -27.24 -0.11
N LEU A 40 1.70 -26.59 0.89
CA LEU A 40 0.93 -26.00 1.99
C LEU A 40 0.21 -24.72 1.56
N LEU A 41 0.84 -23.90 0.71
CA LEU A 41 0.22 -22.73 0.12
C LEU A 41 -0.98 -23.10 -0.76
N ASP A 42 -0.88 -24.17 -1.54
CA ASP A 42 -2.01 -24.67 -2.34
C ASP A 42 -3.22 -25.00 -1.46
N LYS A 43 -3.01 -25.77 -0.38
CA LYS A 43 -4.06 -26.11 0.59
C LYS A 43 -4.64 -24.88 1.28
N ALA A 44 -3.79 -23.96 1.72
CA ALA A 44 -4.22 -22.73 2.38
C ALA A 44 -4.98 -21.80 1.42
N TYR A 45 -4.55 -21.73 0.15
CA TYR A 45 -5.19 -20.94 -0.89
C TYR A 45 -6.58 -21.47 -1.20
N LEU A 46 -6.74 -22.78 -1.40
CA LEU A 46 -8.06 -23.40 -1.64
C LEU A 46 -9.05 -23.17 -0.49
N LYS A 47 -8.57 -23.09 0.75
CA LYS A 47 -9.40 -22.76 1.91
C LYS A 47 -9.80 -21.27 1.95
N ALA A 48 -8.90 -20.37 1.58
CA ALA A 48 -9.15 -18.92 1.63
C ALA A 48 -9.89 -18.37 0.40
N ALA A 49 -9.68 -18.95 -0.78
CA ALA A 49 -10.16 -18.44 -2.06
C ALA A 49 -11.60 -18.88 -2.37
N THR A 50 -12.53 -18.67 -1.43
CA THR A 50 -13.94 -19.01 -1.65
C THR A 50 -14.69 -17.84 -2.28
N ALA A 51 -15.75 -18.14 -3.04
CA ALA A 51 -16.62 -17.12 -3.61
C ALA A 51 -17.23 -16.21 -2.52
N GLU A 52 -17.53 -16.77 -1.35
CA GLU A 52 -18.03 -16.02 -0.19
C GLU A 52 -17.00 -14.99 0.30
N VAL A 53 -15.72 -15.34 0.40
CA VAL A 53 -14.65 -14.41 0.78
C VAL A 53 -14.56 -13.27 -0.25
N SER A 54 -14.64 -13.58 -1.54
CA SER A 54 -14.65 -12.57 -2.59
C SER A 54 -15.85 -11.62 -2.48
N VAL A 55 -17.07 -12.16 -2.39
CA VAL A 55 -18.32 -11.36 -2.24
C VAL A 55 -18.26 -10.49 -1.00
N ASN A 56 -17.80 -11.03 0.12
CA ASN A 56 -17.62 -10.27 1.35
C ASN A 56 -16.55 -9.17 1.21
N GLY A 57 -15.48 -9.41 0.45
CA GLY A 57 -14.47 -8.40 0.13
C GLY A 57 -15.04 -7.22 -0.66
N PHE A 58 -15.86 -7.48 -1.67
CA PHE A 58 -16.53 -6.42 -2.44
C PHE A 58 -17.51 -5.61 -1.59
N ARG A 59 -18.26 -6.28 -0.70
CA ARG A 59 -19.15 -5.62 0.25
C ARG A 59 -18.39 -4.76 1.25
N LYS A 60 -17.33 -5.29 1.86
CA LYS A 60 -16.50 -4.57 2.84
C LYS A 60 -15.72 -3.41 2.24
N SER A 61 -15.37 -3.47 0.97
CA SER A 61 -14.70 -2.38 0.26
C SER A 61 -15.65 -1.30 -0.25
N GLY A 62 -16.97 -1.54 -0.20
CA GLY A 62 -17.98 -0.60 -0.71
C GLY A 62 -17.99 -0.49 -2.23
N ILE A 63 -17.42 -1.48 -2.92
CA ILE A 63 -17.49 -1.57 -4.39
C ILE A 63 -18.86 -2.12 -4.80
N PHE A 64 -19.33 -3.17 -4.13
CA PHE A 64 -20.66 -3.72 -4.37
C PHE A 64 -21.33 -4.24 -3.09
N PRO A 65 -22.51 -3.71 -2.71
CA PRO A 65 -23.14 -2.52 -3.29
C PRO A 65 -22.22 -1.29 -3.13
N PHE A 66 -22.34 -0.33 -4.06
CA PHE A 66 -21.50 0.87 -4.05
C PHE A 66 -21.80 1.73 -2.81
N ASN A 67 -20.79 1.98 -1.98
CA ASN A 67 -20.88 2.84 -0.81
C ASN A 67 -19.57 3.62 -0.60
N PRO A 68 -19.52 4.92 -0.91
CA PRO A 68 -18.31 5.73 -0.78
C PRO A 68 -18.00 6.14 0.67
N PHE A 69 -18.92 5.92 1.61
CA PHE A 69 -18.78 6.34 3.01
C PHE A 69 -18.24 5.23 3.93
N ILE A 70 -17.72 4.13 3.37
CA ILE A 70 -17.15 3.02 4.15
C ILE A 70 -15.83 3.41 4.82
N PHE A 71 -14.99 4.17 4.13
CA PHE A 71 -13.68 4.60 4.64
C PHE A 71 -13.68 6.08 4.97
N HIS A 72 -12.99 6.45 6.04
CA HIS A 72 -12.84 7.79 6.55
C HIS A 72 -11.40 8.26 6.34
N ALA A 73 -11.14 9.57 6.47
CA ALA A 73 -9.81 10.13 6.24
C ALA A 73 -8.70 9.47 7.10
N HIS A 74 -9.03 9.01 8.31
CA HIS A 74 -8.06 8.36 9.20
C HIS A 74 -7.67 6.95 8.75
N ASP A 75 -8.51 6.25 7.97
CA ASP A 75 -8.19 4.95 7.37
C ASP A 75 -7.05 5.05 6.34
N PHE A 76 -6.74 6.27 5.88
CA PHE A 76 -5.67 6.58 4.94
C PHE A 76 -4.48 7.34 5.59
N ALA A 77 -4.51 7.57 6.90
CA ALA A 77 -3.54 8.46 7.58
C ALA A 77 -2.10 7.91 7.61
N ILE A 78 -1.90 6.62 7.35
CA ILE A 78 -0.60 5.94 7.40
C ILE A 78 0.39 6.51 6.35
N HIS A 79 -0.10 7.12 5.26
CA HIS A 79 0.75 7.59 4.16
C HIS A 79 1.23 9.05 4.26
N ARG A 80 0.78 9.85 5.24
CA ARG A 80 1.03 11.31 5.25
C ARG A 80 2.41 11.71 5.83
N GLN A 81 3.15 10.80 6.45
CA GLN A 81 4.33 11.19 7.25
C GLN A 81 5.61 11.53 6.46
N HIS A 82 5.61 11.49 5.12
CA HIS A 82 6.84 11.69 4.32
C HIS A 82 6.87 12.92 3.40
N GLU A 83 5.84 13.77 3.33
CA GLU A 83 5.78 14.86 2.33
C GLU A 83 5.76 16.30 2.87
N ALA A 84 6.23 16.57 4.09
CA ALA A 84 6.29 17.96 4.56
C ALA A 84 7.49 18.27 5.46
N THR A 85 8.67 18.36 4.85
CA THR A 85 9.70 19.27 5.36
C THR A 85 10.13 20.17 4.20
N PRO A 86 9.64 21.42 4.09
CA PRO A 86 10.29 22.37 3.20
C PRO A 86 11.74 22.59 3.70
N PRO A 87 12.74 22.70 2.79
CA PRO A 87 14.11 22.97 3.20
C PRO A 87 14.17 24.27 4.00
N PRO A 88 15.01 24.37 5.05
CA PRO A 88 15.18 25.61 5.78
C PRO A 88 15.68 26.68 4.82
N SER A 89 14.92 27.78 4.71
CA SER A 89 15.34 29.00 4.03
C SER A 89 16.55 29.58 4.74
N THR A 90 17.73 29.49 4.11
CA THR A 90 18.90 30.24 4.56
C THR A 90 18.70 31.70 4.17
N GLU A 91 18.23 32.52 5.10
CA GLU A 91 18.49 33.96 5.10
C GLU A 91 20.00 34.16 5.20
N ASN A 92 20.60 34.82 4.22
CA ASN A 92 21.86 35.56 4.40
C ASN A 92 21.81 36.78 3.49
N ASP A 93 21.54 37.91 4.15
CA ASP A 93 21.75 39.29 3.69
C ASP A 93 23.23 39.53 3.38
N ASN A 94 23.51 40.24 2.28
CA ASN A 94 24.61 41.21 2.13
C ASN A 94 24.51 41.89 0.74
N THR A 95 24.10 43.15 0.75
CA THR A 95 24.12 44.15 -0.34
C THR A 95 25.32 45.10 -0.03
N PRO A 96 26.07 45.73 -0.98
CA PRO A 96 25.50 46.60 -2.00
C PRO A 96 26.14 46.71 -3.41
N ASP A 97 25.26 47.21 -4.30
CA ASP A 97 25.37 47.76 -5.68
C ASP A 97 26.45 48.89 -5.81
N PRO A 98 26.86 49.42 -7.00
CA PRO A 98 25.98 49.84 -8.12
C PRO A 98 26.50 49.73 -9.58
N GLU A 99 25.57 50.00 -10.52
CA GLU A 99 25.74 50.51 -11.90
C GLU A 99 25.87 49.47 -13.05
N GLN A 100 25.16 49.52 -14.20
CA GLN A 100 24.31 50.51 -14.87
C GLN A 100 23.68 49.86 -16.14
N ILE A 101 22.48 50.31 -16.56
CA ILE A 101 21.92 50.40 -17.95
C ILE A 101 21.30 49.12 -18.58
N THR A 102 20.15 49.03 -19.26
CA THR A 102 18.98 49.87 -19.63
C THR A 102 18.07 48.98 -20.53
N THR A 103 16.73 49.13 -20.46
CA THR A 103 15.78 49.02 -21.61
C THR A 103 15.19 47.65 -22.09
N THR A 104 13.86 47.57 -21.95
CA THR A 104 12.83 47.10 -22.93
C THR A 104 12.28 45.66 -22.90
N THR A 105 11.08 45.53 -22.29
CA THR A 105 9.91 44.70 -22.67
C THR A 105 9.38 45.15 -24.06
N PRO A 106 8.73 44.34 -24.94
CA PRO A 106 7.77 43.31 -24.57
C PRO A 106 7.68 42.03 -25.42
N CYS A 107 6.86 41.13 -24.87
CA CYS A 107 6.28 39.93 -25.43
C CYS A 107 5.92 40.02 -26.92
N LEU A 108 6.23 38.95 -27.68
CA LEU A 108 5.58 38.67 -28.95
C LEU A 108 4.93 37.29 -28.92
N HIS A 109 3.60 37.31 -28.93
CA HIS A 109 2.71 36.22 -29.28
C HIS A 109 2.90 35.89 -30.77
N ARG A 110 2.78 34.61 -31.15
CA ARG A 110 1.88 34.09 -32.21
C ARG A 110 2.50 32.97 -33.07
N SER A 111 1.65 31.94 -33.23
CA SER A 111 1.53 30.90 -34.29
C SER A 111 2.53 29.75 -34.34
#